data_AF-A0A6P5LAP8-F1
#
_entry.id   AF-A0A6P5LAP8-F1
#
_cell.length_a   1.000
_cell.length_b   1.000
_cell.length_c   1.000
_cell.angle_alpha   90.00
_cell.angle_beta   90.00
_cell.angle_gamma   90.00
#
_symmetry.space_group_name_H-M   'P 1'
#
loop_
_entity.id
_entity.type
_entity.pdbx_description
1 polymer ?
#
loop_
_entity_poly.entity_id
_entity_poly.type
_entity_poly.pdbx_seq_one_letter_code
_entity_poly.pdbx_strand_id
1 'polypeptide(L)'
;MGINFSDSTQAATFQLCTQTRQFYVSIQPPVGELMAPVFMSENEFKKEQAKLTGMSEITEKLTLPDMCSNDHIIVQRVTATANLGRIPCGAPDEYRFAGRTLTSGSLVLLTLDARVGAAAQLTVNSEKMVIGTMLVKDVIQALTQ
;
A
#
# COMPACT_ATOMS: atom_id res chain seq x y z
N MET A 1 12.06 -15.31 17.14
CA MET A 1 10.68 -15.68 16.80
C MET A 1 10.36 -15.07 15.44
N GLY A 2 9.72 -15.81 14.54
CA GLY A 2 9.14 -15.26 13.31
C GLY A 2 7.62 -15.27 13.42
N ILE A 3 6.96 -14.21 12.96
CA ILE A 3 5.49 -14.11 12.97
C ILE A 3 5.03 -14.12 11.52
N ASN A 4 4.17 -15.07 11.17
CA ASN A 4 3.44 -15.03 9.91
C ASN A 4 2.03 -14.49 10.18
N PHE A 5 1.74 -13.31 9.63
CA PHE A 5 0.44 -12.64 9.80
C PHE A 5 -0.65 -13.21 8.87
N SER A 6 -0.31 -14.07 7.90
CA SER A 6 -1.29 -14.71 7.00
C SER A 6 -2.25 -13.72 6.32
N ASP A 7 -1.73 -12.56 5.88
CA ASP A 7 -2.47 -11.40 5.34
C ASP A 7 -3.39 -10.67 6.34
N SER A 8 -3.32 -10.99 7.62
CA SER A 8 -4.02 -10.26 8.68
C SER A 8 -3.34 -8.93 8.96
N THR A 9 -4.14 -7.86 9.06
CA THR A 9 -3.69 -6.56 9.56
C THR A 9 -3.97 -6.42 11.05
N GLN A 10 -4.22 -7.51 11.78
CA GLN A 10 -4.41 -7.46 13.23
C GLN A 10 -3.08 -7.58 13.95
N ALA A 11 -2.94 -6.85 15.06
CA ALA A 11 -1.75 -6.94 15.88
C ALA A 11 -1.60 -8.33 16.52
N ALA A 12 -0.42 -8.91 16.44
CA ALA A 12 -0.06 -10.10 17.19
C ALA A 12 0.23 -9.70 18.64
N THR A 13 -0.66 -10.10 19.55
CA THR A 13 -0.52 -9.80 20.98
C THR A 13 -0.06 -11.03 21.75
N PHE A 14 1.00 -10.90 22.53
CA PHE A 14 1.55 -11.98 23.36
C PHE A 14 2.15 -11.42 24.65
N GLN A 15 2.40 -12.31 25.62
CA GLN A 15 3.03 -11.94 26.88
C GLN A 15 4.49 -12.39 26.90
N LEU A 16 5.38 -11.49 27.30
CA LEU A 16 6.74 -11.82 27.70
C LEU A 16 6.76 -12.09 29.19
N CYS A 17 6.94 -13.35 29.55
CA CYS A 17 7.02 -13.80 30.94
C CYS A 17 8.48 -14.00 31.34
N THR A 18 8.88 -13.36 32.43
CA THR A 18 10.11 -13.65 33.18
C THR A 18 9.74 -14.43 34.44
N GLN A 19 10.73 -14.90 35.21
CA GLN A 19 10.47 -15.63 36.46
C GLN A 19 9.61 -14.82 37.46
N THR A 20 9.65 -13.48 37.40
CA THR A 20 9.01 -12.61 38.40
C THR A 20 7.98 -11.64 37.83
N ARG A 21 7.89 -11.47 36.51
CA ARG A 21 7.06 -10.44 35.86
C ARG A 21 6.52 -10.89 34.53
N GLN A 22 5.38 -10.31 34.15
CA GLN A 22 4.76 -10.48 32.84
C GLN A 22 4.61 -9.11 32.18
N PHE A 23 4.88 -9.05 30.88
CA PHE A 23 4.74 -7.84 30.07
C PHE A 23 3.88 -8.15 28.85
N TYR A 24 2.87 -7.34 28.58
CA TYR A 24 2.07 -7.45 27.36
C TYR A 24 2.78 -6.74 26.22
N VAL A 25 2.95 -7.44 25.10
CA VAL A 25 3.57 -6.92 23.89
C VAL A 25 2.58 -7.11 22.74
N SER A 26 2.47 -6.10 21.89
CA SER A 26 1.65 -6.14 20.69
C SER A 26 2.47 -5.68 19.50
N ILE A 27 2.46 -6.46 18.42
CA ILE A 27 3.19 -6.16 17.19
C ILE A 27 2.18 -6.05 16.05
N GLN A 28 2.07 -4.85 15.50
CA GLN A 28 1.24 -4.56 14.33
C GLN A 28 2.09 -4.76 13.06
N PRO A 29 1.64 -5.55 12.07
CA PRO A 29 2.35 -5.68 10.82
C PRO A 29 2.18 -4.42 9.97
N PRO A 30 3.26 -3.84 9.43
CA PRO A 30 3.16 -2.87 8.34
C PRO A 30 2.52 -3.55 7.13
N VAL A 31 1.60 -2.87 6.44
CA VAL A 31 0.85 -3.50 5.34
C VAL A 31 1.77 -3.87 4.18
N GLY A 32 2.83 -3.09 3.94
CA GLY A 32 3.87 -3.38 2.96
C GLY A 32 4.55 -4.74 3.16
N GLU A 33 4.72 -5.19 4.40
CA GLU A 33 5.35 -6.49 4.70
C GLU A 33 4.43 -7.68 4.37
N LEU A 34 3.12 -7.44 4.20
CA LEU A 34 2.15 -8.45 3.80
C LEU A 34 2.10 -8.64 2.27
N MET A 35 2.87 -7.85 1.53
CA MET A 35 2.81 -7.79 0.07
C MET A 35 4.17 -8.10 -0.57
N ALA A 36 4.12 -8.57 -1.81
CA ALA A 36 5.27 -8.67 -2.70
C ALA A 36 4.99 -7.86 -3.98
N PRO A 37 6.03 -7.21 -4.55
CA PRO A 37 5.88 -6.43 -5.77
C PRO A 37 5.55 -7.34 -6.96
N VAL A 38 4.68 -6.84 -7.85
CA VAL A 38 4.35 -7.50 -9.11
C VAL A 38 4.70 -6.55 -10.25
N PHE A 39 5.34 -7.09 -11.28
CA PHE A 39 5.65 -6.39 -12.51
C PHE A 39 4.69 -6.84 -13.60
N MET A 40 4.10 -5.88 -14.31
CA MET A 40 3.19 -6.12 -15.43
C MET A 40 3.19 -4.92 -16.36
N SER A 41 2.63 -5.10 -17.56
CA SER A 41 2.45 -4.02 -18.52
C SER A 41 1.34 -3.06 -18.10
N GLU A 42 1.35 -1.84 -18.67
CA GLU A 42 0.30 -0.86 -18.46
C GLU A 42 -1.10 -1.41 -18.85
N ASN A 43 -1.15 -2.19 -19.93
CA ASN A 43 -2.39 -2.79 -20.44
C ASN A 43 -2.96 -3.85 -19.49
N GLU A 44 -2.09 -4.70 -18.92
CA GLU A 44 -2.49 -5.69 -17.92
C GLU A 44 -2.97 -5.03 -16.63
N PHE A 45 -2.26 -3.98 -16.18
CA PHE A 45 -2.68 -3.20 -15.02
C PHE A 45 -4.09 -2.65 -15.19
N LYS A 46 -4.36 -1.97 -16.31
CA LYS A 46 -5.70 -1.42 -16.61
C LYS A 46 -6.76 -2.51 -16.71
N LYS A 47 -6.42 -3.67 -17.28
CA LYS A 47 -7.33 -4.81 -17.40
C LYS A 47 -7.70 -5.38 -16.03
N GLU A 48 -6.75 -5.55 -15.12
CA GLU A 48 -7.03 -6.04 -13.78
C GLU A 48 -7.74 -4.97 -12.93
N GLN A 49 -7.36 -3.70 -13.06
CA GLN A 49 -8.04 -2.58 -12.42
C GLN A 49 -9.51 -2.51 -12.81
N ALA A 50 -9.83 -2.69 -14.09
CA ALA A 50 -11.22 -2.71 -14.58
C ALA A 50 -12.06 -3.86 -13.98
N LYS A 51 -11.45 -4.95 -13.52
CA LYS A 51 -12.16 -6.03 -12.81
C LYS A 51 -12.42 -5.70 -11.34
N LEU A 52 -11.55 -4.88 -10.74
CA LEU A 52 -11.57 -4.54 -9.31
C LEU A 52 -12.23 -3.18 -9.02
N THR A 53 -12.59 -2.41 -10.04
CA THR A 53 -13.31 -1.13 -9.86
C THR A 53 -14.76 -1.36 -9.40
N GLY A 54 -15.34 -0.38 -8.71
CA GLY A 54 -16.71 -0.43 -8.21
C GLY A 54 -16.81 -0.86 -6.74
N MET A 55 -16.69 -2.16 -6.45
CA MET A 55 -16.85 -2.69 -5.07
C MET A 55 -15.54 -2.97 -4.33
N SER A 56 -14.40 -2.95 -5.04
CA SER A 56 -13.08 -3.31 -4.49
C SER A 56 -12.08 -2.17 -4.64
N GLU A 57 -12.58 -0.94 -4.53
CA GLU A 57 -11.85 0.30 -4.77
C GLU A 57 -12.02 1.25 -3.59
N ILE A 58 -10.91 1.86 -3.17
CA ILE A 58 -10.87 2.90 -2.15
C ILE A 58 -10.12 4.08 -2.75
N THR A 59 -10.75 5.24 -2.73
CA THR A 59 -10.20 6.46 -3.30
C THR A 59 -10.21 7.56 -2.27
N GLU A 60 -9.04 8.13 -2.00
CA GLU A 60 -8.83 9.20 -1.03
C GLU A 60 -8.06 10.35 -1.66
N LYS A 61 -8.33 11.57 -1.19
CA LYS A 61 -7.65 12.77 -1.65
C LYS A 61 -6.57 13.15 -0.64
N LEU A 62 -5.44 13.62 -1.15
CA LEU A 62 -4.35 14.14 -0.34
C LEU A 62 -3.76 15.39 -0.99
N THR A 63 -3.00 16.15 -0.21
CA THR A 63 -2.20 17.26 -0.72
C THR A 63 -0.74 16.86 -0.60
N LEU A 64 -0.04 16.79 -1.73
CA LEU A 64 1.38 16.49 -1.77
C LEU A 64 2.16 17.73 -1.30
N PRO A 65 3.04 17.61 -0.29
CA PRO A 65 3.91 18.71 0.12
C PRO A 65 4.97 18.99 -0.95
N ASP A 66 5.59 20.17 -0.90
CA ASP A 66 6.65 20.59 -1.85
C ASP A 66 7.88 19.66 -1.83
N MET A 67 8.05 18.83 -0.79
CA MET A 67 9.08 17.80 -0.76
C MET A 67 8.77 16.62 -1.69
N CYS A 68 7.49 16.41 -2.02
CA CYS A 68 7.00 15.43 -2.97
C CYS A 68 6.84 16.03 -4.38
N SER A 69 7.60 17.09 -4.72
CA SER A 69 7.60 17.68 -6.07
C SER A 69 8.42 16.89 -7.11
N ASN A 70 9.08 15.81 -6.71
CA ASN A 70 9.90 14.98 -7.60
C ASN A 70 9.34 13.56 -7.69
N ASP A 71 9.11 13.10 -8.92
CA ASP A 71 8.67 11.76 -9.27
C ASP A 71 9.45 10.67 -8.53
N HIS A 72 10.77 10.84 -8.41
CA HIS A 72 11.63 9.87 -7.74
C HIS A 72 11.27 9.70 -6.25
N ILE A 73 10.96 10.80 -5.57
CA ILE A 73 10.63 10.80 -4.13
C ILE A 73 9.28 10.12 -3.91
N ILE A 74 8.29 10.41 -4.76
CA ILE A 74 6.99 9.77 -4.71
C ILE A 74 7.13 8.25 -4.89
N VAL A 75 7.83 7.83 -5.95
CA VAL A 75 8.04 6.40 -6.23
C VAL A 75 8.77 5.72 -5.08
N GLN A 76 9.84 6.33 -4.56
CA GLN A 76 10.60 5.78 -3.45
C GLN A 76 9.76 5.62 -2.18
N ARG A 77 8.99 6.65 -1.79
CA ARG A 77 8.14 6.61 -0.59
C ARG A 77 7.03 5.57 -0.71
N VAL A 78 6.32 5.54 -1.84
CA VAL A 78 5.26 4.54 -2.07
C VAL A 78 5.85 3.13 -2.07
N THR A 79 6.95 2.88 -2.78
CA THR A 79 7.57 1.55 -2.80
C THR A 79 8.10 1.13 -1.42
N ALA A 80 8.69 2.03 -0.64
CA ALA A 80 9.18 1.71 0.70
C ALA A 80 8.05 1.37 1.68
N THR A 81 6.92 2.07 1.59
CA THR A 81 5.77 1.86 2.49
C THR A 81 4.90 0.68 2.07
N ALA A 82 4.66 0.54 0.77
CA ALA A 82 3.69 -0.41 0.22
C ALA A 82 4.33 -1.70 -0.31
N ASN A 83 5.65 -1.75 -0.49
CA ASN A 83 6.37 -2.87 -1.13
C ASN A 83 5.74 -3.29 -2.49
N LEU A 84 5.24 -2.30 -3.25
CA LEU A 84 4.62 -2.52 -4.55
C LEU A 84 5.62 -2.22 -5.68
N GLY A 85 5.50 -2.98 -6.76
CA GLY A 85 6.28 -2.81 -7.98
C GLY A 85 5.75 -1.63 -8.79
N ARG A 86 6.65 -0.73 -9.21
CA ARG A 86 6.32 0.39 -10.09
C ARG A 86 5.91 -0.13 -11.47
N ILE A 87 4.75 0.29 -11.97
CA ILE A 87 4.29 0.00 -13.33
C ILE A 87 4.65 1.16 -14.25
N PRO A 88 5.31 0.92 -15.39
CA PRO A 88 5.56 1.96 -16.39
C PRO A 88 4.23 2.55 -16.86
N CYS A 89 4.15 3.89 -16.89
CA CYS A 89 2.98 4.62 -17.36
C CYS A 89 3.43 5.73 -18.30
N GLY A 90 2.72 5.91 -19.42
CA GLY A 90 2.99 6.99 -20.37
C GLY A 90 2.32 8.33 -20.01
N ALA A 91 1.49 8.38 -18.97
CA ALA A 91 0.80 9.60 -18.57
C ALA A 91 1.70 10.44 -17.63
N PRO A 92 1.81 11.75 -17.84
CA PRO A 92 2.48 12.64 -16.90
C PRO A 92 1.71 12.65 -15.57
N ASP A 93 2.44 12.75 -14.47
CA ASP A 93 1.90 12.88 -13.10
C ASP A 93 1.00 11.73 -12.60
N GLU A 94 0.91 10.63 -13.34
CA GLU A 94 0.20 9.43 -12.94
C GLU A 94 1.17 8.35 -12.48
N TYR A 95 0.90 7.79 -11.30
CA TYR A 95 1.74 6.80 -10.68
C TYR A 95 1.00 5.49 -10.37
N ARG A 96 1.35 4.43 -11.08
CA ARG A 96 0.80 3.08 -10.89
C ARG A 96 1.78 2.14 -10.21
N PHE A 97 1.26 1.31 -9.32
CA PHE A 97 2.00 0.29 -8.59
C PHE A 97 1.16 -0.95 -8.42
N ALA A 98 1.79 -2.13 -8.46
CA ALA A 98 1.10 -3.40 -8.29
C ALA A 98 1.86 -4.33 -7.34
N GLY A 99 1.10 -5.16 -6.63
CA GLY A 99 1.63 -6.18 -5.75
C GLY A 99 0.60 -7.26 -5.47
N ARG A 100 1.03 -8.30 -4.78
CA ARG A 100 0.16 -9.38 -4.32
C ARG A 100 0.41 -9.64 -2.85
N THR A 101 -0.62 -10.04 -2.14
CA THR A 101 -0.45 -10.49 -0.76
C THR A 101 0.36 -11.77 -0.72
N LEU A 102 1.21 -11.92 0.29
CA LEU A 102 2.13 -13.06 0.40
C LEU A 102 1.40 -14.39 0.61
N THR A 103 0.27 -14.38 1.32
CA THR A 103 -0.41 -15.62 1.73
C THR A 103 -1.48 -16.04 0.74
N SER A 104 -2.42 -15.15 0.40
CA SER A 104 -3.50 -15.47 -0.54
C SER A 104 -3.17 -15.19 -2.00
N GLY A 105 -2.08 -14.46 -2.29
CA GLY A 105 -1.75 -14.07 -3.66
C GLY A 105 -2.73 -13.07 -4.27
N SER A 106 -3.56 -12.42 -3.44
CA SER A 106 -4.60 -11.47 -3.88
C SER A 106 -3.95 -10.22 -4.45
N LEU A 107 -4.42 -9.79 -5.61
CA LEU A 107 -3.86 -8.64 -6.31
C LEU A 107 -4.25 -7.33 -5.61
N VAL A 108 -3.26 -6.45 -5.46
CA VAL A 108 -3.42 -5.09 -4.97
C VAL A 108 -2.83 -4.13 -6.00
N LEU A 109 -3.65 -3.20 -6.45
CA LEU A 109 -3.26 -2.15 -7.39
C LEU A 109 -3.36 -0.80 -6.70
N LEU A 110 -2.42 0.08 -6.97
CA LEU A 110 -2.39 1.43 -6.43
C LEU A 110 -2.14 2.40 -7.58
N THR A 111 -2.97 3.44 -7.66
CA THR A 111 -2.84 4.54 -8.60
C THR A 111 -2.81 5.84 -7.80
N LEU A 112 -1.80 6.67 -8.01
CA LEU A 112 -1.69 8.01 -7.47
C LEU A 112 -1.70 8.98 -8.65
N ASP A 113 -2.75 9.79 -8.74
CA ASP A 113 -2.92 10.86 -9.73
C ASP A 113 -2.54 12.19 -9.06
N ALA A 114 -1.36 12.72 -9.39
CA ALA A 114 -0.91 14.03 -8.90
C ALA A 114 -1.45 15.12 -9.82
N ARG A 115 -2.44 15.87 -9.34
CA ARG A 115 -3.09 16.93 -10.12
C ARG A 115 -2.34 18.25 -9.97
N VAL A 116 -2.60 19.17 -10.91
CA VAL A 116 -2.05 20.53 -10.89
C VAL A 116 -2.42 21.24 -9.59
N GLY A 117 -1.42 21.81 -8.90
CA GLY A 117 -1.62 22.58 -7.67
C GLY A 117 -1.57 21.78 -6.37
N ALA A 118 -0.67 20.78 -6.29
CA ALA A 118 -0.39 19.94 -5.11
C ALA A 118 -1.52 18.99 -4.67
N ALA A 119 -2.72 19.09 -5.22
CA ALA A 119 -3.78 18.12 -4.97
C ALA A 119 -3.46 16.79 -5.65
N ALA A 120 -3.58 15.68 -4.93
CA ALA A 120 -3.44 14.34 -5.49
C ALA A 120 -4.58 13.43 -5.06
N GLN A 121 -4.82 12.40 -5.84
CA GLN A 121 -5.83 11.38 -5.57
C GLN A 121 -5.15 10.01 -5.54
N LEU A 122 -5.28 9.33 -4.41
CA LEU A 122 -4.80 7.97 -4.23
C LEU A 122 -5.97 7.00 -4.35
N THR A 123 -5.85 6.04 -5.25
CA THR A 123 -6.81 4.97 -5.49
C THR A 123 -6.13 3.63 -5.27
N VAL A 124 -6.70 2.79 -4.42
CA VAL A 124 -6.26 1.41 -4.20
C VAL A 124 -7.37 0.45 -4.57
N ASN A 125 -7.05 -0.51 -5.43
CA ASN A 125 -7.94 -1.59 -5.82
C ASN A 125 -7.45 -2.90 -5.19
N SER A 126 -8.29 -3.59 -4.42
CA SER A 126 -7.94 -4.84 -3.73
C SER A 126 -9.18 -5.65 -3.38
N GLU A 127 -9.13 -6.96 -3.61
CA GLU A 127 -10.15 -7.91 -3.12
C GLU A 127 -10.17 -7.95 -1.58
N LYS A 128 -9.04 -7.66 -0.93
CA LYS A 128 -8.90 -7.56 0.51
C LYS A 128 -9.03 -6.11 0.97
N MET A 129 -10.27 -5.66 1.12
CA MET A 129 -10.61 -4.27 1.48
C MET A 129 -9.92 -3.76 2.75
N VAL A 130 -9.71 -4.62 3.75
CA VAL A 130 -8.99 -4.22 4.97
C VAL A 130 -7.53 -3.86 4.66
N ILE A 131 -6.85 -4.65 3.84
CA ILE A 131 -5.50 -4.34 3.35
C ILE A 131 -5.53 -3.06 2.54
N GLY A 132 -6.50 -2.91 1.62
CA GLY A 132 -6.65 -1.68 0.83
C GLY A 132 -6.81 -0.43 1.70
N THR A 133 -7.64 -0.51 2.75
CA THR A 133 -7.91 0.61 3.66
C THR A 133 -6.68 0.98 4.48
N MET A 134 -5.96 -0.01 5.01
CA MET A 134 -4.74 0.24 5.78
C MET A 134 -3.63 0.78 4.86
N LEU A 135 -3.51 0.25 3.64
CA LEU A 135 -2.52 0.70 2.67
C LEU A 135 -2.72 2.16 2.27
N VAL A 136 -3.97 2.58 2.03
CA VAL A 136 -4.29 3.99 1.74
C VAL A 136 -3.83 4.90 2.88
N LYS A 137 -4.08 4.52 4.14
CA LYS A 137 -3.64 5.30 5.32
C LYS A 137 -2.12 5.39 5.40
N ASP A 138 -1.44 4.26 5.28
CA ASP A 138 0.03 4.19 5.37
C ASP A 138 0.69 5.03 4.27
N VAL A 139 0.20 4.93 3.03
CA VAL A 139 0.74 5.68 1.89
C VAL A 139 0.44 7.17 1.98
N ILE A 140 -0.77 7.58 2.39
CA ILE A 140 -1.08 8.99 2.62
C ILE A 140 -0.16 9.56 3.71
N GLN A 141 0.02 8.83 4.81
CA GLN A 141 0.93 9.26 5.87
C GLN A 141 2.36 9.40 5.34
N ALA A 142 2.84 8.41 4.56
CA ALA A 142 4.17 8.44 3.98
C ALA A 142 4.38 9.56 2.94
N LEU A 143 3.33 9.99 2.24
CA LEU A 143 3.41 11.06 1.23
C LEU A 143 3.20 12.46 1.81
N THR A 144 2.60 12.58 2.99
CA THR A 144 2.27 13.87 3.63
C THR A 144 3.21 14.26 4.78
N GLN A 145 4.02 13.31 5.28
CA GLN A 145 5.04 13.54 6.32
C GLN A 145 6.46 13.62 5.73
#